data_AF-X1AAW6-F1
#
_entry.id   AF-X1AAW6-F1
#
_cell.length_a   1.000
_cell.length_b   1.000
_cell.length_c   1.000
_cell.angle_alpha   90.00
_cell.angle_beta   90.00
_cell.angle_gamma   90.00
#
_symmetry.space_group_name_H-M   'P 1'
#
loop_
_entity.id
_entity.type
_entity.pdbx_description
1 polymer ?
#
loop_
_entity_poly.entity_id
_entity_poly.type
_entity_poly.pdbx_seq_one_letter_code
_entity_poly.pdbx_strand_id
1 'polypeptide(L)'
;FVSDTNYGWGPDSIGDRTDIGDWLEWFRGSESDQYLEALYSSNENYTGNYTRLDNPDPDRENEVILFKSCFPNSNLSGNPDDPPESGDPYSVGGAKFVYLDLLNTFATEPDKLFVVITAPPLTEDNSYEPPANARAFNNWLVNDWLADYPLDNVAVFDFYNVLTSNGGESHVNDLDSSDGNHHRWWQDEVQHIQTVDNDLASYPTSDSHPNQAGNQKATAEFVPLLNVYYHRWRGESTK
;
A
#
# COMPACT_ATOMS: atom_id res chain seq x y z
N PHE A 1 11.84 16.34 1.71
CA PHE A 1 11.70 16.21 0.26
C PHE A 1 10.95 14.93 -0.04
N VAL A 2 10.52 14.67 -1.28
CA VAL A 2 9.92 13.40 -1.71
C VAL A 2 10.56 13.01 -3.04
N SER A 3 10.79 11.72 -3.25
CA SER A 3 11.17 11.15 -4.54
C SER A 3 10.12 10.15 -5.00
N ASP A 4 10.00 9.99 -6.31
CA ASP A 4 9.12 9.02 -6.93
C ASP A 4 9.82 8.31 -8.07
N THR A 5 9.43 7.04 -8.26
CA THR A 5 9.92 6.13 -9.29
C THR A 5 8.73 5.60 -10.08
N ASN A 6 8.98 5.02 -11.26
CA ASN A 6 7.92 4.50 -12.14
C ASN A 6 8.45 3.37 -13.03
N TYR A 7 7.62 2.91 -13.96
CA TYR A 7 8.00 1.95 -14.99
C TYR A 7 9.35 2.30 -15.66
N GLY A 8 10.18 1.29 -15.85
CA GLY A 8 11.54 1.38 -16.37
C GLY A 8 12.58 1.93 -15.39
N TRP A 9 12.20 2.26 -14.15
CA TRP A 9 13.14 2.80 -13.17
C TRP A 9 14.04 1.72 -12.55
N GLY A 10 15.25 2.15 -12.18
CA GLY A 10 16.19 1.37 -11.38
C GLY A 10 17.01 0.32 -12.16
N PRO A 11 17.93 -0.37 -11.47
CA PRO A 11 18.70 -1.46 -12.05
C PRO A 11 17.79 -2.52 -12.68
N ASP A 12 18.15 -3.02 -13.85
CA ASP A 12 17.39 -4.04 -14.60
C ASP A 12 15.89 -3.71 -14.79
N SER A 13 15.55 -2.43 -14.82
CA SER A 13 14.16 -1.94 -14.91
C SER A 13 13.27 -2.53 -13.81
N ILE A 14 13.81 -2.69 -12.59
CA ILE A 14 13.10 -3.28 -11.45
C ILE A 14 11.77 -2.57 -11.13
N GLY A 15 11.65 -1.28 -11.47
CA GLY A 15 10.39 -0.52 -11.41
C GLY A 15 9.24 -1.07 -12.25
N ASP A 16 9.49 -1.97 -13.22
CA ASP A 16 8.44 -2.67 -13.98
C ASP A 16 7.82 -3.84 -13.23
N ARG A 17 8.46 -4.30 -12.15
CA ARG A 17 8.11 -5.53 -11.44
C ARG A 17 7.61 -5.17 -10.04
N THR A 18 6.34 -4.81 -9.95
CA THR A 18 5.72 -4.32 -8.70
C THR A 18 4.45 -5.09 -8.33
N ASP A 19 4.26 -6.27 -8.91
CA ASP A 19 3.21 -7.18 -8.50
C ASP A 19 3.59 -7.88 -7.18
N ILE A 20 2.61 -8.49 -6.51
CA ILE A 20 2.81 -9.09 -5.18
C ILE A 20 3.98 -10.07 -5.20
N GLY A 21 4.06 -10.93 -6.22
CA GLY A 21 5.16 -11.89 -6.35
C GLY A 21 6.53 -11.24 -6.58
N ASP A 22 6.57 -10.07 -7.22
CA ASP A 22 7.81 -9.38 -7.56
C ASP A 22 8.48 -8.79 -6.31
N TRP A 23 7.75 -8.52 -5.23
CA TRP A 23 8.35 -8.04 -3.99
C TRP A 23 9.40 -9.02 -3.42
N LEU A 24 9.28 -10.32 -3.70
CA LEU A 24 10.32 -11.28 -3.37
C LEU A 24 11.62 -11.03 -4.15
N GLU A 25 11.55 -10.56 -5.39
CA GLU A 25 12.73 -10.15 -6.15
C GLU A 25 13.38 -8.91 -5.53
N TRP A 26 12.57 -7.90 -5.19
CA TRP A 26 13.04 -6.65 -4.58
C TRP A 26 13.76 -6.84 -3.25
N PHE A 27 13.16 -7.63 -2.34
CA PHE A 27 13.58 -7.66 -0.93
C PHE A 27 14.30 -8.94 -0.52
N ARG A 28 14.34 -9.96 -1.38
CA ARG A 28 14.95 -11.28 -1.09
C ARG A 28 15.80 -11.83 -2.24
N GLY A 29 15.73 -11.23 -3.43
CA GLY A 29 16.48 -11.68 -4.60
C GLY A 29 17.99 -11.61 -4.39
N SER A 30 18.77 -12.29 -5.23
CA SER A 30 20.24 -12.20 -5.16
C SER A 30 20.77 -10.79 -5.40
N GLU A 31 20.02 -9.99 -6.16
CA GLU A 31 20.32 -8.58 -6.45
C GLU A 31 19.55 -7.61 -5.54
N SER A 32 18.91 -8.10 -4.47
CA SER A 32 18.13 -7.27 -3.53
C SER A 32 18.94 -6.09 -3.01
N ASP A 33 20.20 -6.30 -2.63
CA ASP A 33 21.08 -5.24 -2.13
C ASP A 33 21.23 -4.11 -3.16
N GLN A 34 21.39 -4.46 -4.45
CA GLN A 34 21.52 -3.49 -5.54
C GLN A 34 20.23 -2.69 -5.75
N TYR A 35 19.07 -3.36 -5.68
CA TYR A 35 17.77 -2.70 -5.85
C TYR A 35 17.44 -1.78 -4.68
N LEU A 36 17.71 -2.22 -3.44
CA LEU A 36 17.46 -1.45 -2.23
C LEU A 36 18.43 -0.27 -2.09
N GLU A 37 19.71 -0.44 -2.42
CA GLU A 37 20.67 0.66 -2.47
C GLU A 37 20.21 1.76 -3.45
N ALA A 38 19.74 1.38 -4.65
CA ALA A 38 19.20 2.31 -5.62
C ALA A 38 17.91 2.99 -5.13
N LEU A 39 17.03 2.25 -4.44
CA LEU A 39 15.79 2.78 -3.86
C LEU A 39 16.07 3.81 -2.75
N TYR A 40 16.95 3.46 -1.83
CA TYR A 40 17.27 4.30 -0.68
C TYR A 40 18.00 5.57 -1.11
N SER A 41 18.90 5.49 -2.08
CA SER A 41 19.62 6.66 -2.61
C SER A 41 18.82 7.49 -3.63
N SER A 42 17.61 7.06 -4.02
CA SER A 42 16.82 7.75 -5.05
C SER A 42 16.47 9.18 -4.65
N ASN A 43 16.76 10.12 -5.55
CA ASN A 43 16.38 11.52 -5.40
C ASN A 43 15.57 12.05 -6.59
N GLU A 44 15.05 11.14 -7.42
CA GLU A 44 14.35 11.47 -8.65
C GLU A 44 13.01 12.17 -8.39
N ASN A 45 12.57 12.96 -9.37
CA ASN A 45 11.21 13.49 -9.47
C ASN A 45 10.66 13.01 -10.81
N TYR A 46 10.50 11.69 -10.93
CA TYR A 46 10.25 11.03 -12.21
C TYR A 46 8.97 11.57 -12.86
N THR A 47 7.88 11.68 -12.10
CA THR A 47 6.59 12.16 -12.61
C THR A 47 6.61 13.66 -12.92
N GLY A 48 7.41 14.45 -12.19
CA GLY A 48 7.63 15.88 -12.48
C GLY A 48 6.43 16.82 -12.25
N ASN A 49 5.29 16.30 -11.78
CA ASN A 49 4.02 17.03 -11.71
C ASN A 49 3.66 17.55 -10.31
N TYR A 50 4.61 17.60 -9.38
CA TYR A 50 4.40 18.12 -8.03
C TYR A 50 5.57 18.99 -7.55
N THR A 51 5.26 19.94 -6.66
CA THR A 51 6.29 20.71 -5.95
C THR A 51 6.85 19.87 -4.82
N ARG A 52 8.18 19.78 -4.73
CA ARG A 52 8.87 19.14 -3.61
C ARG A 52 9.76 20.12 -2.90
N LEU A 53 9.96 19.91 -1.60
CA LEU A 53 10.96 20.63 -0.82
C LEU A 53 12.34 20.39 -1.41
N ASP A 54 13.22 21.39 -1.31
CA ASP A 54 14.63 21.24 -1.66
C ASP A 54 15.23 20.04 -0.94
N ASN A 55 16.12 19.31 -1.62
CA ASN A 55 16.82 18.21 -0.97
C ASN A 55 17.80 18.82 0.06
N PRO A 56 17.59 18.59 1.37
CA PRO A 56 18.47 19.14 2.39
C PRO A 56 19.88 18.52 2.33
N ASP A 57 20.02 17.32 1.76
CA ASP A 57 21.28 16.59 1.67
C ASP A 57 21.25 15.56 0.51
N PRO A 58 22.02 15.75 -0.58
CA PRO A 58 22.04 14.83 -1.71
C PRO A 58 22.57 13.43 -1.37
N ASP A 59 23.29 13.27 -0.27
CA ASP A 59 23.84 11.99 0.18
C ASP A 59 22.93 11.29 1.20
N ARG A 60 21.83 11.93 1.64
CA ARG A 60 20.86 11.33 2.56
C ARG A 60 19.94 10.37 1.83
N GLU A 61 19.81 9.18 2.39
CA GLU A 61 18.85 8.18 1.92
C GLU A 61 17.40 8.49 2.30
N ASN A 62 16.47 7.96 1.53
CA ASN A 62 15.06 7.90 1.89
C ASN A 62 14.87 7.06 3.15
N GLU A 63 14.17 7.64 4.13
CA GLU A 63 13.85 7.01 5.42
C GLU A 63 12.43 6.46 5.47
N VAL A 64 11.55 6.92 4.56
CA VAL A 64 10.16 6.47 4.49
C VAL A 64 9.94 5.91 3.09
N ILE A 65 9.66 4.61 3.02
CA ILE A 65 9.55 3.84 1.79
C ILE A 65 8.08 3.45 1.59
N LEU A 66 7.44 4.06 0.59
CA LEU A 66 6.07 3.72 0.20
C LEU A 66 6.14 2.85 -1.05
N PHE A 67 5.43 1.72 -1.03
CA PHE A 67 5.32 0.84 -2.19
C PHE A 67 3.91 0.31 -2.35
N LYS A 68 3.56 0.01 -3.59
CA LYS A 68 2.22 -0.46 -3.95
C LYS A 68 2.27 -1.36 -5.17
N SER A 69 1.31 -2.28 -5.24
CA SER A 69 1.01 -3.01 -6.47
C SER A 69 -0.18 -2.37 -7.21
N CYS A 70 -0.32 -2.64 -8.51
CA CYS A 70 -1.45 -2.11 -9.30
C CYS A 70 -2.71 -2.98 -9.10
N PHE A 71 -3.87 -2.51 -9.61
CA PHE A 71 -5.17 -3.16 -9.44
C PHE A 71 -5.22 -4.66 -9.80
N PRO A 72 -4.44 -5.22 -10.76
CA PRO A 72 -4.49 -6.65 -11.06
C PRO A 72 -4.15 -7.53 -9.86
N ASN A 73 -3.42 -6.99 -8.88
CA ASN A 73 -3.03 -7.68 -7.64
C ASN A 73 -4.18 -7.83 -6.65
N SER A 74 -5.36 -7.26 -6.94
CA SER A 74 -6.61 -7.56 -6.23
C SER A 74 -7.38 -8.72 -6.87
N ASN A 75 -6.89 -9.36 -7.93
CA ASN A 75 -7.52 -10.53 -8.51
C ASN A 75 -6.94 -11.83 -7.88
N LEU A 76 -7.18 -12.00 -6.57
CA LEU A 76 -6.60 -13.10 -5.80
C LEU A 76 -7.47 -14.36 -5.84
N SER A 77 -6.87 -15.48 -6.25
CA SER A 77 -7.51 -16.80 -6.25
C SER A 77 -7.52 -17.46 -4.85
N GLY A 78 -8.11 -18.64 -4.75
CA GLY A 78 -8.25 -19.38 -3.49
C GLY A 78 -9.48 -18.95 -2.71
N ASN A 79 -9.40 -19.01 -1.38
CA ASN A 79 -10.48 -18.65 -0.46
C ASN A 79 -10.05 -17.53 0.52
N PRO A 80 -11.01 -16.73 1.02
CA PRO A 80 -10.74 -15.63 1.96
C PRO A 80 -9.96 -16.05 3.22
N ASP A 81 -10.24 -17.26 3.72
CA ASP A 81 -9.70 -17.81 4.96
C ASP A 81 -8.44 -18.65 4.75
N ASP A 82 -7.92 -18.75 3.52
CA ASP A 82 -6.73 -19.56 3.26
C ASP A 82 -5.55 -19.05 4.12
N PRO A 83 -4.83 -19.96 4.82
CA PRO A 83 -3.68 -19.58 5.62
C PRO A 83 -2.51 -19.18 4.72
N PRO A 84 -1.49 -18.50 5.27
CA PRO A 84 -0.25 -18.26 4.52
C PRO A 84 0.35 -19.57 4.02
N GLU A 85 0.56 -19.69 2.71
CA GLU A 85 1.10 -20.89 2.08
C GLU A 85 2.04 -20.49 0.95
N SER A 86 3.24 -21.08 0.91
CA SER A 86 4.16 -20.87 -0.21
C SER A 86 3.56 -21.44 -1.49
N GLY A 87 3.51 -20.66 -2.57
CA GLY A 87 2.90 -21.11 -3.82
C GLY A 87 2.66 -19.95 -4.77
N ASP A 88 1.49 -19.95 -5.41
CA ASP A 88 1.07 -18.89 -6.31
C ASP A 88 0.87 -17.56 -5.54
N PRO A 89 1.69 -16.52 -5.76
CA PRO A 89 1.56 -15.24 -5.07
C PRO A 89 0.26 -14.51 -5.40
N TYR A 90 -0.49 -14.94 -6.42
CA TYR A 90 -1.80 -14.41 -6.79
C TYR A 90 -2.97 -15.23 -6.20
N SER A 91 -2.72 -15.96 -5.11
CA SER A 91 -3.74 -16.55 -4.24
C SER A 91 -3.76 -15.85 -2.89
N VAL A 92 -4.86 -15.92 -2.13
CA VAL A 92 -4.92 -15.35 -0.77
C VAL A 92 -3.79 -15.90 0.11
N GLY A 93 -3.59 -17.22 0.13
CA GLY A 93 -2.54 -17.86 0.92
C GLY A 93 -1.12 -17.49 0.47
N GLY A 94 -0.89 -17.45 -0.85
CA GLY A 94 0.41 -17.06 -1.41
C GLY A 94 0.75 -15.59 -1.19
N ALA A 95 -0.22 -14.69 -1.32
CA ALA A 95 -0.03 -13.27 -1.01
C ALA A 95 0.31 -13.07 0.47
N LYS A 96 -0.41 -13.73 1.40
CA LYS A 96 -0.07 -13.71 2.83
C LYS A 96 1.35 -14.23 3.09
N PHE A 97 1.76 -15.31 2.41
CA PHE A 97 3.12 -15.83 2.51
C PHE A 97 4.17 -14.80 2.07
N VAL A 98 3.98 -14.14 0.93
CA VAL A 98 4.91 -13.10 0.47
C VAL A 98 5.08 -12.01 1.51
N TYR A 99 3.97 -11.44 2.00
CA TYR A 99 4.04 -10.33 2.94
C TYR A 99 4.66 -10.74 4.29
N LEU A 100 4.42 -11.96 4.80
CA LEU A 100 5.15 -12.46 5.96
C LEU A 100 6.66 -12.55 5.70
N ASP A 101 7.07 -12.95 4.50
CA ASP A 101 8.48 -13.06 4.14
C ASP A 101 9.17 -11.69 4.10
N LEU A 102 8.47 -10.64 3.63
CA LEU A 102 8.99 -9.26 3.59
C LEU A 102 9.37 -8.72 4.99
N LEU A 103 8.67 -9.16 6.05
CA LEU A 103 8.98 -8.74 7.42
C LEU A 103 10.41 -9.11 7.85
N ASN A 104 10.99 -10.17 7.29
CA ASN A 104 12.37 -10.56 7.57
C ASN A 104 13.36 -9.48 7.12
N THR A 105 13.15 -8.91 5.93
CA THR A 105 13.97 -7.82 5.39
C THR A 105 13.69 -6.51 6.13
N PHE A 106 12.43 -6.18 6.40
CA PHE A 106 12.11 -4.96 7.13
C PHE A 106 12.69 -4.93 8.54
N ALA A 107 12.82 -6.10 9.19
CA ALA A 107 13.45 -6.22 10.50
C ALA A 107 14.96 -5.92 10.50
N THR A 108 15.65 -5.99 9.36
CA THR A 108 17.08 -5.64 9.27
C THR A 108 17.32 -4.15 9.06
N GLU A 109 16.26 -3.39 8.75
CA GLU A 109 16.30 -1.96 8.39
C GLU A 109 15.47 -1.09 9.37
N PRO A 110 15.78 -1.11 10.69
CA PRO A 110 14.97 -0.41 11.69
C PRO A 110 14.98 1.13 11.55
N ASP A 111 15.95 1.67 10.81
CA ASP A 111 16.08 3.08 10.47
C ASP A 111 15.27 3.49 9.22
N LYS A 112 14.49 2.56 8.64
CA LYS A 112 13.53 2.81 7.55
C LYS A 112 12.11 2.51 8.01
N LEU A 113 11.17 3.38 7.68
CA LEU A 113 9.73 3.12 7.79
C LEU A 113 9.20 2.60 6.45
N PHE A 114 8.74 1.35 6.42
CA PHE A 114 8.08 0.75 5.26
C PHE A 114 6.56 0.93 5.36
N VAL A 115 5.95 1.46 4.32
CA VAL A 115 4.51 1.68 4.25
C VAL A 115 3.94 0.97 3.04
N VAL A 116 3.18 -0.10 3.30
CA VAL A 116 2.40 -0.80 2.28
C VAL A 116 1.18 0.03 1.95
N ILE A 117 1.06 0.45 0.69
CA ILE A 117 -0.21 0.94 0.14
C ILE A 117 -0.84 -0.23 -0.60
N THR A 118 -1.98 -0.73 -0.11
CA THR A 118 -2.61 -1.91 -0.72
C THR A 118 -3.04 -1.68 -2.17
N ALA A 119 -3.13 -2.74 -2.96
CA ALA A 119 -3.62 -2.63 -4.34
C ALA A 119 -5.08 -2.12 -4.35
N PRO A 120 -5.47 -1.24 -5.29
CA PRO A 120 -6.84 -0.74 -5.38
C PRO A 120 -7.83 -1.82 -5.83
N PRO A 121 -9.13 -1.69 -5.52
CA PRO A 121 -10.15 -2.67 -5.89
C PRO A 121 -10.39 -2.73 -7.41
N LEU A 122 -10.95 -3.86 -7.85
CA LEU A 122 -11.32 -4.11 -9.24
C LEU A 122 -12.74 -3.65 -9.54
N THR A 123 -13.01 -3.27 -10.79
CA THR A 123 -14.37 -3.26 -11.32
C THR A 123 -14.86 -4.69 -11.55
N GLU A 124 -16.18 -4.88 -11.64
CA GLU A 124 -16.79 -6.18 -11.95
C GLU A 124 -16.21 -6.78 -13.24
N ASP A 125 -16.10 -5.98 -14.32
CA ASP A 125 -15.58 -6.43 -15.62
C ASP A 125 -14.11 -6.89 -15.60
N ASN A 126 -13.35 -6.49 -14.58
CA ASN A 126 -11.93 -6.82 -14.42
C ASN A 126 -11.68 -7.83 -13.28
N SER A 127 -12.73 -8.32 -12.63
CA SER A 127 -12.65 -9.32 -11.56
C SER A 127 -12.88 -10.71 -12.14
N TYR A 128 -11.85 -11.55 -12.14
CA TYR A 128 -11.94 -12.95 -12.55
C TYR A 128 -12.01 -13.90 -11.35
N GLU A 129 -11.58 -13.43 -10.20
CA GLU A 129 -11.68 -14.10 -8.91
C GLU A 129 -12.73 -13.42 -8.02
N PRO A 130 -13.25 -14.09 -6.97
CA PRO A 130 -14.18 -13.48 -6.03
C PRO A 130 -13.59 -12.23 -5.35
N PRO A 131 -14.22 -11.05 -5.45
CA PRO A 131 -13.72 -9.81 -4.81
C PRO A 131 -13.48 -9.92 -3.30
N ALA A 132 -14.27 -10.79 -2.62
CA ALA A 132 -14.12 -11.11 -1.21
C ALA A 132 -12.72 -11.63 -0.82
N ASN A 133 -11.98 -12.23 -1.76
CA ASN A 133 -10.62 -12.69 -1.54
C ASN A 133 -9.66 -11.50 -1.31
N ALA A 134 -9.74 -10.48 -2.15
CA ALA A 134 -8.94 -9.26 -1.98
C ALA A 134 -9.35 -8.50 -0.72
N ARG A 135 -10.65 -8.42 -0.42
CA ARG A 135 -11.14 -7.86 0.84
C ARG A 135 -10.50 -8.54 2.05
N ALA A 136 -10.56 -9.86 2.10
CA ALA A 136 -10.03 -10.61 3.24
C ALA A 136 -8.51 -10.49 3.36
N PHE A 137 -7.79 -10.50 2.25
CA PHE A 137 -6.35 -10.28 2.25
C PHE A 137 -5.97 -8.88 2.79
N ASN A 138 -6.65 -7.82 2.34
CA ASN A 138 -6.38 -6.47 2.81
C ASN A 138 -6.77 -6.26 4.28
N ASN A 139 -7.89 -6.85 4.72
CA ASN A 139 -8.25 -6.86 6.15
C ASN A 139 -7.18 -7.56 6.99
N TRP A 140 -6.62 -8.67 6.51
CA TRP A 140 -5.54 -9.39 7.19
C TRP A 140 -4.25 -8.55 7.27
N LEU A 141 -3.88 -7.84 6.19
CA LEU A 141 -2.72 -6.93 6.22
C LEU A 141 -2.83 -5.87 7.31
N VAL A 142 -4.03 -5.33 7.52
CA VAL A 142 -4.28 -4.27 8.52
C VAL A 142 -4.33 -4.82 9.94
N ASN A 143 -5.01 -5.95 10.15
CA ASN A 143 -5.39 -6.41 11.49
C ASN A 143 -4.46 -7.48 12.07
N ASP A 144 -3.86 -8.31 11.21
CA ASP A 144 -3.22 -9.55 11.65
C ASP A 144 -1.75 -9.65 11.24
N TRP A 145 -1.37 -9.11 10.08
CA TRP A 145 -0.03 -9.30 9.50
C TRP A 145 1.11 -8.88 10.43
N LEU A 146 0.93 -7.79 11.18
CA LEU A 146 1.94 -7.23 12.07
C LEU A 146 1.79 -7.67 13.55
N ALA A 147 0.86 -8.58 13.87
CA ALA A 147 0.53 -8.92 15.26
C ALA A 147 1.73 -9.41 16.09
N ASP A 148 2.64 -10.16 15.46
CA ASP A 148 3.86 -10.70 16.10
C ASP A 148 5.13 -9.95 15.65
N TYR A 149 5.01 -8.85 14.89
CA TYR A 149 6.15 -8.09 14.39
C TYR A 149 6.75 -7.21 15.50
N PRO A 150 8.06 -7.29 15.80
CA PRO A 150 8.62 -6.70 17.01
C PRO A 150 8.99 -5.22 16.92
N LEU A 151 8.90 -4.61 15.73
CA LEU A 151 9.32 -3.23 15.48
C LEU A 151 8.15 -2.37 15.03
N ASP A 152 8.26 -1.06 15.23
CA ASP A 152 7.27 -0.07 14.79
C ASP A 152 7.58 0.51 13.40
N ASN A 153 8.43 -0.16 12.60
CA ASN A 153 8.97 0.36 11.34
C ASN A 153 8.23 -0.16 10.09
N VAL A 154 7.05 -0.76 10.27
CA VAL A 154 6.16 -1.20 9.18
C VAL A 154 4.74 -0.70 9.43
N ALA A 155 4.09 -0.18 8.40
CA ALA A 155 2.70 0.26 8.44
C ALA A 155 1.94 -0.13 7.16
N VAL A 156 0.61 -0.15 7.25
CA VAL A 156 -0.29 -0.45 6.14
C VAL A 156 -1.31 0.67 5.99
N PHE A 157 -1.47 1.18 4.76
CA PHE A 157 -2.62 1.97 4.37
C PHE A 157 -3.49 1.15 3.42
N ASP A 158 -4.73 0.93 3.85
CA ASP A 158 -5.70 0.09 3.15
C ASP A 158 -6.42 0.88 2.05
N PHE A 159 -5.66 1.18 1.01
CA PHE A 159 -6.13 1.88 -0.18
C PHE A 159 -7.28 1.13 -0.86
N TYR A 160 -7.26 -0.21 -0.83
CA TYR A 160 -8.36 -1.06 -1.26
C TYR A 160 -9.66 -0.65 -0.57
N ASN A 161 -9.68 -0.67 0.78
CA ASN A 161 -10.86 -0.35 1.56
C ASN A 161 -11.39 1.05 1.29
N VAL A 162 -10.50 2.05 1.29
CA VAL A 162 -10.85 3.45 1.06
C VAL A 162 -11.57 3.65 -0.28
N LEU A 163 -11.23 2.87 -1.31
CA LEU A 163 -11.78 2.97 -2.65
C LEU A 163 -13.02 2.10 -2.93
N THR A 164 -13.56 1.45 -1.90
CA THR A 164 -14.77 0.59 -2.02
C THR A 164 -16.05 1.25 -1.53
N SER A 165 -16.03 2.56 -1.27
CA SER A 165 -17.21 3.37 -0.92
C SER A 165 -17.09 4.79 -1.47
N ASN A 166 -18.22 5.41 -1.79
CA ASN A 166 -18.29 6.78 -2.30
C ASN A 166 -19.53 7.53 -1.78
N GLY A 167 -19.62 8.82 -2.09
CA GLY A 167 -20.72 9.70 -1.70
C GLY A 167 -21.99 9.54 -2.54
N GLY A 168 -22.21 8.36 -3.14
CA GLY A 168 -23.37 8.03 -3.97
C GLY A 168 -23.11 8.02 -5.48
N GLU A 169 -22.05 8.69 -5.94
CA GLU A 169 -21.61 8.68 -7.34
C GLU A 169 -20.09 8.54 -7.42
N SER A 170 -19.57 7.95 -8.48
CA SER A 170 -18.13 7.63 -8.60
C SER A 170 -17.20 8.84 -8.64
N HIS A 171 -17.71 10.05 -8.83
CA HIS A 171 -16.95 11.29 -8.81
C HIS A 171 -17.23 12.14 -7.56
N VAL A 172 -17.97 11.58 -6.59
CA VAL A 172 -18.31 12.22 -5.33
C VAL A 172 -17.68 11.44 -4.18
N ASN A 173 -16.76 12.14 -3.52
CA ASN A 173 -16.28 11.91 -2.16
C ASN A 173 -17.27 11.50 -1.08
N ASP A 174 -17.03 10.47 -0.27
CA ASP A 174 -17.58 10.33 1.09
C ASP A 174 -16.57 10.76 2.18
N LEU A 175 -15.60 11.63 1.84
CA LEU A 175 -14.69 12.23 2.83
C LEU A 175 -15.50 12.94 3.92
N ASP A 176 -15.01 12.90 5.15
CA ASP A 176 -15.66 13.46 6.37
C ASP A 176 -17.00 12.82 6.77
N SER A 177 -17.52 11.87 6.00
CA SER A 177 -18.68 11.07 6.39
C SER A 177 -18.32 10.13 7.55
N SER A 178 -19.27 9.92 8.47
CA SER A 178 -19.15 8.87 9.50
C SER A 178 -19.45 7.47 8.96
N ASP A 179 -20.17 7.41 7.83
CA ASP A 179 -20.46 6.20 7.06
C ASP A 179 -19.58 6.16 5.81
N GLY A 180 -19.42 4.98 5.21
CA GLY A 180 -18.41 4.67 4.21
C GLY A 180 -17.40 3.64 4.69
N ASN A 181 -16.43 3.37 3.82
CA ASN A 181 -15.28 2.52 4.06
C ASN A 181 -14.05 3.42 4.11
N HIS A 182 -13.38 3.43 5.27
CA HIS A 182 -12.32 4.39 5.58
C HIS A 182 -11.13 3.68 6.23
N HIS A 183 -9.94 4.20 5.95
CA HIS A 183 -8.75 3.94 6.74
C HIS A 183 -8.06 5.29 6.96
N ARG A 184 -8.32 5.93 8.10
CA ARG A 184 -7.95 7.34 8.32
C ARG A 184 -7.62 7.63 9.78
N TRP A 185 -7.02 8.79 10.03
CA TRP A 185 -6.98 9.38 11.37
C TRP A 185 -8.28 10.16 11.60
N TRP A 186 -9.07 9.77 12.60
CA TRP A 186 -10.37 10.38 12.87
C TRP A 186 -10.64 10.38 14.37
N GLN A 187 -11.05 11.53 14.92
CA GLN A 187 -11.35 11.69 16.35
C GLN A 187 -10.24 11.16 17.29
N ASP A 188 -8.99 11.51 16.98
CA ASP A 188 -7.80 11.14 17.74
C ASP A 188 -7.49 9.62 17.81
N GLU A 189 -8.03 8.85 16.86
CA GLU A 189 -7.74 7.43 16.70
C GLU A 189 -7.54 7.03 15.23
N VAL A 190 -6.85 5.91 15.03
CA VAL A 190 -6.80 5.25 13.72
C VAL A 190 -8.14 4.55 13.54
N GLN A 191 -8.89 4.97 12.53
CA GLN A 191 -10.16 4.38 12.15
C GLN A 191 -9.96 3.51 10.90
N HIS A 192 -10.26 2.22 11.02
CA HIS A 192 -10.44 1.30 9.90
C HIS A 192 -11.86 0.73 9.97
N ILE A 193 -12.74 1.16 9.06
CA ILE A 193 -14.16 0.80 9.08
C ILE A 193 -14.67 0.41 7.70
N GLN A 194 -15.72 -0.41 7.71
CA GLN A 194 -16.44 -0.93 6.55
C GLN A 194 -17.94 -0.88 6.83
N THR A 195 -18.57 0.27 6.59
CA THR A 195 -20.02 0.40 6.79
C THR A 195 -20.83 0.22 5.50
N VAL A 196 -20.14 0.16 4.35
CA VAL A 196 -20.70 -0.18 3.04
C VAL A 196 -20.20 -1.55 2.61
N ASP A 197 -21.14 -2.48 2.40
CA ASP A 197 -20.87 -3.84 1.92
C ASP A 197 -20.59 -3.83 0.41
N ASN A 198 -19.34 -3.55 0.06
CA ASN A 198 -18.86 -3.52 -1.32
C ASN A 198 -17.37 -3.89 -1.37
N ASP A 199 -17.02 -4.80 -2.27
CA ASP A 199 -15.65 -5.29 -2.51
C ASP A 199 -15.12 -4.87 -3.90
N LEU A 200 -15.86 -4.04 -4.62
CA LEU A 200 -15.52 -3.56 -5.95
C LEU A 200 -15.21 -2.07 -5.96
N ALA A 201 -14.58 -1.61 -7.03
CA ALA A 201 -14.17 -0.23 -7.21
C ALA A 201 -15.37 0.73 -7.20
N SER A 202 -15.34 1.69 -6.27
CA SER A 202 -16.31 2.80 -6.21
C SER A 202 -15.90 4.04 -7.00
N TYR A 203 -14.62 4.10 -7.42
CA TYR A 203 -14.04 5.22 -8.17
C TYR A 203 -13.39 4.80 -9.49
N PRO A 204 -13.94 3.89 -10.31
CA PRO A 204 -13.24 3.43 -11.50
C PRO A 204 -13.10 4.54 -12.56
N THR A 205 -12.06 4.43 -13.37
CA THR A 205 -11.98 5.08 -14.69
C THR A 205 -12.49 4.11 -15.76
N SER A 206 -11.96 4.13 -16.99
CA SER A 206 -12.32 3.15 -18.02
C SER A 206 -11.83 1.73 -17.69
N ASP A 207 -10.84 1.61 -16.82
CA ASP A 207 -10.41 0.37 -16.19
C ASP A 207 -10.54 0.50 -14.66
N SER A 208 -9.90 -0.41 -13.91
CA SER A 208 -9.94 -0.37 -12.45
C SER A 208 -9.00 0.65 -11.80
N HIS A 209 -8.32 1.52 -12.57
CA HIS A 209 -7.60 2.65 -11.97
C HIS A 209 -8.58 3.60 -11.27
N PRO A 210 -8.23 4.12 -10.08
CA PRO A 210 -9.06 5.09 -9.38
C PRO A 210 -9.05 6.43 -10.11
N ASN A 211 -10.22 7.04 -10.19
CA ASN A 211 -10.42 8.38 -10.75
C ASN A 211 -9.97 9.47 -9.75
N GLN A 212 -10.11 10.73 -10.16
CA GLN A 212 -9.67 11.88 -9.37
C GLN A 212 -10.31 11.95 -7.98
N ALA A 213 -11.62 11.67 -7.85
CA ALA A 213 -12.33 11.79 -6.59
C ALA A 213 -11.86 10.74 -5.57
N GLY A 214 -11.60 9.50 -6.04
CA GLY A 214 -11.04 8.44 -5.21
C GLY A 214 -9.63 8.75 -4.74
N ASN A 215 -8.77 9.24 -5.64
CA ASN A 215 -7.41 9.65 -5.30
C ASN A 215 -7.39 10.83 -4.31
N GLN A 216 -8.33 11.78 -4.43
CA GLN A 216 -8.49 12.88 -3.47
C GLN A 216 -8.89 12.37 -2.09
N LYS A 217 -9.86 11.45 -2.00
CA LYS A 217 -10.26 10.81 -0.73
C LYS A 217 -9.07 10.10 -0.09
N ALA A 218 -8.42 9.21 -0.84
CA ALA A 218 -7.29 8.45 -0.33
C ALA A 218 -6.13 9.33 0.12
N THR A 219 -5.81 10.40 -0.61
CA THR A 219 -4.78 11.36 -0.18
C THR A 219 -5.16 12.05 1.14
N ALA A 220 -6.41 12.50 1.27
CA ALA A 220 -6.90 13.18 2.46
C ALA A 220 -6.91 12.26 3.70
N GLU A 221 -7.17 10.97 3.52
CA GLU A 221 -7.13 9.96 4.59
C GLU A 221 -5.71 9.50 4.92
N PHE A 222 -4.87 9.34 3.91
CA PHE A 222 -3.52 8.79 4.05
C PHE A 222 -2.54 9.77 4.70
N VAL A 223 -2.52 11.04 4.29
CA VAL A 223 -1.48 11.99 4.74
C VAL A 223 -1.47 12.16 6.27
N PRO A 224 -2.62 12.31 6.96
CA PRO A 224 -2.66 12.32 8.42
C PRO A 224 -2.17 11.00 9.04
N LEU A 225 -2.53 9.85 8.45
CA LEU A 225 -2.07 8.54 8.93
C LEU A 225 -0.56 8.36 8.76
N LEU A 226 0.01 8.80 7.64
CA LEU A 226 1.45 8.75 7.42
C LEU A 226 2.19 9.53 8.52
N ASN A 227 1.66 10.68 8.93
CA ASN A 227 2.20 11.44 10.05
C ASN A 227 2.14 10.65 11.36
N VAL A 228 1.03 9.96 11.63
CA VAL A 228 0.86 9.08 12.79
C VAL A 228 1.88 7.92 12.75
N TYR A 229 2.03 7.24 11.62
CA TYR A 229 2.98 6.14 11.44
C TYR A 229 4.41 6.61 11.65
N TYR A 230 4.78 7.76 11.06
CA TYR A 230 6.10 8.35 11.24
C TYR A 230 6.42 8.62 12.72
N HIS A 231 5.54 9.32 13.45
CA HIS A 231 5.81 9.64 14.85
C HIS A 231 5.85 8.40 15.75
N ARG A 232 5.01 7.39 15.49
CA ARG A 232 5.07 6.10 16.20
C ARG A 232 6.42 5.42 15.98
N TRP A 233 6.86 5.29 14.73
CA TRP A 233 8.15 4.72 14.38
C TRP A 233 9.33 5.47 15.04
N ARG A 234 9.26 6.80 15.13
CA ARG A 234 10.28 7.63 15.81
C ARG A 234 10.24 7.54 17.34
N GLY A 235 9.31 6.80 17.93
CA GLY A 235 9.10 6.73 19.38
C GLY A 235 8.58 8.05 19.98
N GLU A 236 7.98 8.90 19.16
CA GLU A 236 7.40 10.17 19.56
C GLU A 236 5.95 9.96 19.98
N SER A 237 5.53 10.56 21.10
CA SER A 237 4.11 10.54 21.48
C SER A 237 3.28 11.26 20.41
N THR A 238 2.38 10.54 19.75
CA THR A 238 1.41 11.12 18.82
C THR A 238 0.53 12.11 19.61
N LYS A 239 0.48 13.37 19.14
CA LYS A 239 -0.38 14.43 19.69
C LYS A 239 -1.51 14.73 18.72
#